data_AF-A0A1I4B8D6-F1
#
_entry.id   AF-A0A1I4B8D6-F1
#
_cell.length_a   1.000
_cell.length_b   1.000
_cell.length_c   1.000
_cell.angle_alpha   90.00
_cell.angle_beta   90.00
_cell.angle_gamma   90.00
#
_symmetry.space_group_name_H-M   'P 1'
#
loop_
_entity.id
_entity.type
_entity.pdbx_description
1 polymer ?
#
loop_
_entity_poly.entity_id
_entity_poly.type
_entity_poly.pdbx_seq_one_letter_code
_entity_poly.pdbx_strand_id
1 'polypeptide(L)'
;MINTEITTTKGMEQAQKQMEQAKNRMALEKKKANEERRRRENAHKYMMGGVVHKYFPECYCFEESEINEILEVAFKTAEVQKTTSAIKRRMGVQVESCPVESEVKSNESECTESR
;
A
#
# COMPACT_ATOMS: atom_id res chain seq x y z
N MET A 1 41.57 48.65 -15.77
CA MET A 1 40.88 47.46 -16.30
C MET A 1 40.79 46.43 -15.19
N ILE A 2 39.77 46.49 -14.33
CA ILE A 2 39.60 45.60 -13.16
C ILE A 2 38.10 45.32 -12.94
N ASN A 3 37.33 45.03 -14.00
CA ASN A 3 35.89 44.78 -13.81
C ASN A 3 35.40 43.48 -14.46
N THR A 4 36.18 42.88 -15.37
CA THR A 4 35.76 41.69 -16.13
C THR A 4 35.91 40.40 -15.32
N GLU A 5 37.01 40.25 -14.57
CA GLU A 5 37.28 39.02 -13.80
C GLU A 5 36.31 38.80 -12.63
N ILE A 6 35.85 39.89 -11.99
CA ILE A 6 34.87 39.87 -10.88
C ILE A 6 33.44 39.57 -11.40
N THR A 7 33.11 39.98 -12.63
CA THR A 7 31.82 39.64 -13.24
C THR A 7 31.79 38.19 -13.71
N THR A 8 32.90 37.67 -14.26
CA THR A 8 33.02 36.27 -14.66
C THR A 8 32.91 35.31 -13.46
N THR A 9 33.58 35.61 -12.34
CA THR A 9 33.50 34.78 -11.11
C THR A 9 32.11 34.78 -10.48
N LYS A 10 31.41 35.91 -10.40
CA LYS A 10 30.02 35.97 -9.90
C LYS A 10 29.02 35.24 -10.81
N GLY A 11 29.24 35.29 -12.13
CA GLY A 11 28.44 34.53 -13.10
C GLY A 11 28.64 33.02 -12.97
N MET A 12 29.88 32.58 -12.74
CA MET A 12 30.19 31.16 -12.49
C MET A 12 29.55 30.65 -11.20
N GLU A 13 29.60 31.43 -10.12
CA GLU A 13 29.00 31.07 -8.83
C GLU A 13 27.46 30.98 -8.92
N GLN A 14 26.82 31.88 -9.67
CA GLN A 14 25.38 31.80 -9.96
C GLN A 14 25.03 30.57 -10.81
N ALA A 15 25.83 30.25 -11.82
CA ALA A 15 25.61 29.06 -12.65
C ALA A 15 25.73 27.76 -11.83
N GLN A 16 26.73 27.69 -10.94
CA GLN A 16 26.92 26.55 -10.04
C GLN A 16 25.74 26.38 -9.08
N LYS A 17 25.25 27.48 -8.50
CA LYS A 17 24.09 27.47 -7.60
C LYS A 17 22.79 27.04 -8.31
N GLN A 18 22.60 27.45 -9.56
CA GLN A 18 21.45 27.01 -10.37
C GLN A 18 21.52 25.51 -10.69
N MET A 19 22.71 25.00 -11.01
CA MET A 19 22.91 23.57 -11.25
C MET A 19 22.64 22.72 -10.00
N GLU A 20 23.07 23.19 -8.83
CA GLU A 20 22.84 22.50 -7.56
C GLU A 20 21.36 22.49 -7.15
N GLN A 21 20.66 23.61 -7.36
CA GLN A 21 19.22 23.67 -7.19
C GLN A 21 18.48 22.72 -8.14
N ALA A 22 18.90 22.62 -9.40
CA ALA A 22 18.31 21.70 -10.37
C ALA A 22 18.51 20.23 -9.96
N LYS A 23 19.71 19.86 -9.48
CA LYS A 23 19.99 18.53 -8.93
C LYS A 23 19.12 18.21 -7.71
N ASN A 24 18.96 19.16 -6.79
CA ASN A 24 18.14 18.97 -5.60
C ASN A 24 16.65 18.80 -5.94
N ARG A 25 16.14 19.53 -6.94
CA ARG A 25 14.76 19.35 -7.44
C ARG A 25 14.55 17.95 -8.02
N MET A 26 15.46 17.47 -8.88
CA MET A 26 15.39 16.11 -9.42
C MET A 26 15.48 15.02 -8.34
N ALA A 27 16.32 15.20 -7.32
CA ALA A 27 16.42 14.26 -6.21
C ALA A 27 15.12 14.22 -5.38
N LEU A 28 14.51 15.37 -5.14
CA LEU A 28 13.23 15.49 -4.43
C LEU A 28 12.09 14.82 -5.20
N GLU A 29 12.02 15.03 -6.52
CA GLU A 29 11.02 14.39 -7.39
C GLU A 29 11.19 12.86 -7.42
N LYS A 30 12.43 12.36 -7.55
CA LYS A 30 12.71 10.92 -7.46
C LYS A 30 12.31 10.33 -6.10
N LYS A 31 12.58 11.04 -5.01
CA LYS A 31 12.19 10.61 -3.66
C LYS A 31 10.67 10.56 -3.52
N LYS A 32 9.96 11.61 -3.98
CA LYS A 32 8.49 11.68 -3.94
C LYS A 32 7.85 10.57 -4.77
N ALA A 33 8.34 10.32 -5.99
CA ALA A 33 7.87 9.24 -6.84
C ALA A 33 8.09 7.85 -6.20
N ASN A 34 9.24 7.64 -5.54
CA ASN A 34 9.51 6.39 -4.85
C ASN A 34 8.64 6.21 -3.59
N GLU A 35 8.40 7.28 -2.83
CA GLU A 35 7.49 7.27 -1.68
C GLU A 35 6.03 7.01 -2.10
N GLU A 36 5.57 7.59 -3.20
CA GLU A 36 4.24 7.32 -3.76
C GLU A 36 4.11 5.90 -4.27
N ARG A 37 5.14 5.37 -4.95
CA ARG A 37 5.19 3.95 -5.33
C ARG A 37 5.10 3.06 -4.10
N ARG A 38 5.90 3.34 -3.07
CA ARG A 38 5.93 2.56 -1.83
C ARG A 38 4.61 2.67 -1.06
N ARG A 39 3.96 3.84 -1.06
CA ARG A 39 2.62 4.01 -0.49
C ARG A 39 1.58 3.21 -1.25
N ARG A 40 1.58 3.22 -2.59
CA ARG A 40 0.65 2.43 -3.40
C ARG A 40 0.83 0.93 -3.18
N GLU A 41 2.06 0.44 -3.24
CA GLU A 41 2.38 -0.97 -3.00
C GLU A 41 2.00 -1.40 -1.58
N ASN A 42 2.28 -0.58 -0.57
CA ASN A 42 1.90 -0.91 0.80
C ASN A 42 0.39 -0.77 1.04
N ALA A 43 -0.27 0.26 0.51
CA ALA A 43 -1.72 0.43 0.61
C ALA A 43 -2.45 -0.77 0.01
N HIS A 44 -2.01 -1.23 -1.18
CA HIS A 44 -2.56 -2.44 -1.79
C HIS A 44 -2.22 -3.69 -0.99
N LYS A 45 -1.05 -3.81 -0.35
CA LYS A 45 -0.75 -4.91 0.58
C LYS A 45 -1.64 -4.92 1.83
N TYR A 46 -2.03 -3.74 2.32
CA TYR A 46 -2.95 -3.61 3.46
C TYR A 46 -4.40 -3.88 3.05
N MET A 47 -4.82 -3.49 1.85
CA MET A 47 -6.14 -3.81 1.30
C MET A 47 -6.28 -5.29 0.91
N MET A 48 -5.25 -5.89 0.29
CA MET A 48 -5.31 -7.24 -0.28
C MET A 48 -4.88 -8.35 0.70
N GLY A 49 -4.26 -7.98 1.82
CA GLY A 49 -3.70 -8.91 2.80
C GLY A 49 -2.42 -9.59 2.29
N GLY A 50 -1.30 -9.39 2.99
CA GLY A 50 0.01 -9.94 2.58
C GLY A 50 0.07 -11.47 2.42
N VAL A 51 -0.85 -12.20 3.05
CA VAL A 51 -0.94 -13.66 2.91
C VAL A 51 -1.54 -14.08 1.57
N VAL A 52 -2.51 -13.33 1.04
CA VAL A 52 -3.15 -13.63 -0.25
C VAL A 52 -2.13 -13.42 -1.37
N HIS A 53 -1.43 -12.28 -1.40
CA HIS A 53 -0.40 -12.03 -2.40
C HIS A 53 0.73 -13.08 -2.42
N LYS A 54 1.11 -13.63 -1.25
CA LYS A 54 2.17 -14.64 -1.17
C LYS A 54 1.83 -15.94 -1.91
N TYR A 55 0.57 -16.38 -1.84
CA TYR A 55 0.12 -17.64 -2.44
C TYR A 55 -0.70 -17.44 -3.72
N PHE A 56 -1.10 -16.21 -4.00
CA PHE A 56 -1.88 -15.81 -5.16
C PHE A 56 -1.33 -14.50 -5.75
N PRO A 57 -0.20 -14.53 -6.50
CA PRO A 57 0.43 -13.32 -7.04
C PRO A 57 -0.39 -12.66 -8.17
N GLU A 58 -1.26 -13.42 -8.81
CA GLU A 58 -2.21 -12.96 -9.84
C GLU A 58 -3.37 -12.15 -9.24
N CYS A 59 -3.45 -12.02 -7.91
CA CYS A 59 -4.50 -11.25 -7.23
C CYS A 59 -4.58 -9.79 -7.67
N TYR A 60 -3.55 -9.23 -8.32
CA TYR A 60 -3.59 -7.86 -8.85
C TYR A 60 -4.40 -7.71 -10.13
N CYS A 61 -4.75 -8.80 -10.80
CA CYS A 61 -5.54 -8.79 -12.02
C CYS A 61 -7.05 -8.84 -11.76
N PHE A 62 -7.45 -8.98 -10.50
CA PHE A 62 -8.82 -9.20 -10.09
C PHE A 62 -9.29 -8.10 -9.13
N GLU A 63 -10.56 -7.73 -9.25
CA GLU A 63 -11.23 -6.84 -8.30
C GLU A 63 -11.56 -7.57 -6.99
N GLU A 64 -11.81 -6.81 -5.91
CA GLU A 64 -12.08 -7.36 -4.59
C GLU A 64 -13.21 -8.41 -4.60
N SER A 65 -14.28 -8.14 -5.35
CA SER A 65 -15.42 -9.05 -5.49
C SER A 65 -15.05 -10.38 -6.13
N GLU A 66 -14.19 -10.35 -7.16
CA GLU A 66 -13.75 -11.55 -7.89
C GLU A 66 -12.81 -12.40 -7.01
N ILE A 67 -11.97 -11.75 -6.21
CA ILE A 67 -11.09 -12.43 -5.27
C ILE A 67 -11.89 -13.07 -4.14
N ASN A 68 -12.93 -12.39 -3.65
CA ASN A 68 -13.82 -12.97 -2.65
C ASN A 68 -14.51 -14.24 -3.17
N GLU A 69 -14.94 -14.27 -4.43
CA GLU A 69 -15.50 -15.46 -5.07
C GLU A 69 -14.46 -16.59 -5.17
N ILE A 70 -13.23 -16.28 -5.61
CA ILE A 70 -12.12 -17.25 -5.69
C ILE A 70 -11.82 -17.84 -4.30
N LEU A 71 -11.75 -17.00 -3.27
CA LEU A 71 -11.50 -17.43 -1.91
C LEU A 71 -12.65 -18.29 -1.37
N GLU A 72 -13.89 -17.91 -1.63
CA GLU A 72 -15.07 -18.69 -1.23
C GLU A 72 -15.01 -20.10 -1.81
N VAL A 73 -14.70 -20.25 -3.10
CA VAL A 73 -14.53 -21.56 -3.75
C VAL A 73 -13.33 -22.32 -3.16
N ALA A 74 -12.20 -21.64 -2.94
CA ALA A 74 -11.01 -22.25 -2.37
C ALA A 74 -11.28 -22.83 -0.97
N PHE A 75 -11.95 -22.09 -0.09
CA PHE A 75 -12.28 -22.55 1.27
C PHE A 75 -13.38 -23.63 1.29
N LYS A 76 -14.24 -23.69 0.27
CA LYS A 76 -15.21 -24.78 0.08
C LYS A 76 -14.55 -26.08 -0.41
N THR A 77 -13.32 -26.03 -0.91
CA THR A 77 -12.61 -27.21 -1.43
C THR A 77 -12.23 -28.17 -0.31
N ALA A 78 -12.44 -29.48 -0.53
CA ALA A 78 -12.21 -30.53 0.46
C ALA A 78 -10.77 -30.56 1.01
N GLU A 79 -9.79 -30.21 0.18
CA GLU A 79 -8.37 -30.14 0.57
C GLU A 79 -8.11 -29.07 1.63
N VAL A 80 -8.69 -27.89 1.46
CA VAL A 80 -8.56 -26.78 2.41
C VAL A 80 -9.29 -27.12 3.71
N GLN A 81 -10.47 -27.73 3.64
CA GLN A 81 -11.21 -28.18 4.82
C GLN A 81 -10.46 -29.27 5.62
N LYS A 82 -9.87 -30.24 4.92
CA LYS A 82 -9.06 -31.30 5.54
C LYS A 82 -7.81 -30.73 6.21
N THR A 83 -7.13 -29.82 5.53
CA THR A 83 -5.94 -29.14 6.05
C THR A 83 -6.30 -28.28 7.27
N THR A 84 -7.40 -27.54 7.20
CA THR A 84 -7.95 -26.75 8.31
C THR A 84 -8.27 -27.63 9.52
N SER A 85 -8.93 -28.78 9.30
CA SER A 85 -9.23 -29.75 10.36
C SER A 85 -7.96 -30.36 10.98
N ALA A 86 -6.94 -30.67 10.17
CA ALA A 86 -5.66 -31.14 10.65
C ALA A 86 -4.92 -30.08 11.47
N ILE A 87 -4.95 -28.81 11.06
CA ILE A 87 -4.40 -27.69 11.83
C ILE A 87 -5.16 -27.52 13.14
N LYS A 88 -6.50 -27.47 13.13
CA LYS A 88 -7.33 -27.35 14.34
C LYS A 88 -7.04 -28.47 15.35
N ARG A 89 -6.86 -29.70 14.89
CA ARG A 89 -6.46 -30.83 15.76
C ARG A 89 -5.06 -30.66 16.34
N ARG A 90 -4.09 -30.19 15.55
CA ARG A 90 -2.73 -29.86 16.03
C ARG A 90 -2.71 -28.71 17.02
N MET A 91 -3.60 -27.74 16.84
CA MET A 91 -3.70 -26.56 17.70
C MET A 91 -4.40 -26.82 19.03
N GLY A 92 -5.06 -27.97 19.22
CA GLY A 92 -5.70 -28.33 20.49
C GLY A 92 -6.76 -27.30 20.93
N VAL A 93 -7.88 -27.25 20.19
CA VAL A 93 -9.12 -26.49 20.47
C VAL A 93 -9.15 -25.72 21.80
N GLN A 94 -8.74 -24.45 21.76
CA GLN A 94 -9.32 -23.36 22.56
C GLN A 94 -9.87 -22.32 21.58
N VAL A 95 -11.01 -22.62 20.96
CA VAL A 95 -11.87 -21.60 20.38
C VAL A 95 -13.29 -22.05 20.67
N GLU A 96 -13.80 -21.65 21.83
CA GLU A 96 -15.24 -21.53 22.03
C GLU A 96 -15.79 -20.68 20.88
N SER A 97 -16.84 -21.19 20.25
CA SER A 97 -17.56 -20.53 19.20
C SER A 97 -18.12 -19.19 19.71
N CYS A 98 -17.57 -18.06 19.24
CA CYS A 98 -18.34 -16.82 19.23
C CYS A 98 -19.26 -16.86 18.00
N PRO A 99 -20.59 -16.90 18.16
CA PRO A 99 -21.49 -16.70 17.03
C PRO A 99 -21.34 -15.25 16.56
N VAL A 100 -20.89 -15.07 15.32
CA VAL A 100 -21.02 -13.80 14.61
C VAL A 100 -22.50 -13.65 14.27
N GLU A 101 -23.24 -12.97 15.13
CA GLU A 101 -24.53 -12.39 14.75
C GLU A 101 -24.24 -11.15 13.90
N SER A 102 -24.55 -11.24 12.62
CA SER A 102 -24.58 -10.11 11.71
C SER A 102 -25.85 -9.31 11.92
N GLU A 103 -25.82 -8.29 12.79
CA GLU A 103 -26.75 -7.16 12.70
C GLU A 103 -26.00 -5.96 12.09
N VAL A 104 -26.09 -5.83 10.76
CA VAL A 104 -25.76 -4.58 10.07
C VAL A 104 -26.94 -3.63 10.28
N LYS A 105 -26.86 -2.77 11.30
CA LYS A 105 -27.71 -1.58 11.37
C LYS A 105 -27.03 -0.46 10.58
N SER A 106 -27.59 -0.19 9.41
CA SER A 106 -27.40 1.05 8.67
C SER A 106 -27.81 2.24 9.55
N ASN A 107 -26.89 3.16 9.82
CA ASN A 107 -27.24 4.53 10.20
C ASN A 107 -26.42 5.52 9.37
N GLU A 108 -27.10 6.15 8.41
CA GLU A 108 -26.63 7.35 7.74
C GLU A 108 -26.74 8.57 8.67
N SER A 109 -25.96 9.61 8.34
CA SER A 109 -25.96 11.01 8.85
C SER A 109 -25.41 11.23 10.27
N GLU A 110 -24.52 12.18 10.56
CA GLU A 110 -24.33 13.52 9.98
C GLU A 110 -22.89 14.01 10.25
N CYS A 111 -22.18 14.50 9.22
CA CYS A 111 -20.89 15.18 9.35
C CYS A 111 -21.17 16.66 9.57
N THR A 112 -20.95 17.15 10.80
CA THR A 112 -21.02 18.58 11.12
C THR A 112 -19.77 19.30 10.63
N GLU A 113 -19.92 20.04 9.55
CA GLU A 113 -18.93 20.99 9.04
C GLU A 113 -18.86 22.19 9.99
N SER A 114 -17.72 22.37 10.67
CA SER A 114 -17.43 23.57 11.47
C SER A 114 -16.82 24.63 10.55
N ARG A 115 -17.44 25.82 10.50
CA ARG A 115 -16.84 27.07 10.04
C ARG A 115 -17.15 28.19 11.02
#